data_AF-A0A933L7B3-F1
#
_entry.id   AF-A0A933L7B3-F1
#
_cell.length_a   1.000
_cell.length_b   1.000
_cell.length_c   1.000
_cell.angle_alpha   90.00
_cell.angle_beta   90.00
_cell.angle_gamma   90.00
#
_symmetry.space_group_name_H-M   'P 1'
#
loop_
_entity.id
_entity.type
_entity.pdbx_description
1 polymer ?
#
loop_
_entity_poly.entity_id
_entity_poly.type
_entity_poly.pdbx_seq_one_letter_code
_entity_poly.pdbx_strand_id
1 'polypeptide(L)'
;MKKILLVLGLLSLVISFSTPSFASHKFGIFGATTMYKSTDVSGAKAKLNFGGGATMEFGLGPKMGLELGAFYLQNKYEATSSVLTKNVTAPLLLRIWFIPTISVGVGGYFSYGLGKVTVASTDFDYSAVSLSQTDFGLMGAIGFNFKIGPTVALALEGRYAYGLKDIDTSATASKSTNIIGMVGLRFGGTK
;
A
#
# COMPACT_ATOMS: atom_id res chain seq x y z
N MET A 1 -11.00 -12.90 -26.66
CA MET A 1 -11.43 -11.55 -26.22
C MET A 1 -10.60 -10.98 -25.06
N LYS A 2 -10.27 -11.75 -24.00
CA LYS A 2 -9.43 -11.27 -22.86
C LYS A 2 -8.04 -10.73 -23.23
N LYS A 3 -7.41 -11.24 -24.31
CA LYS A 3 -6.06 -10.81 -24.75
C LYS A 3 -6.05 -9.46 -25.49
N ILE A 4 -7.15 -9.08 -26.14
CA ILE A 4 -7.27 -7.81 -26.90
C ILE A 4 -7.46 -6.62 -25.94
N LEU A 5 -8.22 -6.81 -24.86
CA LEU A 5 -8.35 -5.81 -23.78
C LEU A 5 -7.01 -5.51 -23.08
N LEU A 6 -6.16 -6.52 -22.93
CA LEU A 6 -4.85 -6.36 -22.27
C LEU A 6 -3.86 -5.57 -23.14
N VAL A 7 -3.90 -5.76 -24.47
CA VAL A 7 -3.09 -5.00 -25.43
C VAL A 7 -3.58 -3.56 -25.60
N LEU A 8 -4.90 -3.33 -25.64
CA LEU A 8 -5.48 -1.97 -25.66
C LEU A 8 -5.20 -1.21 -24.35
N GLY A 9 -5.21 -1.90 -23.21
CA GLY A 9 -4.78 -1.35 -21.93
C GLY A 9 -3.30 -0.92 -21.95
N LEU A 10 -2.41 -1.77 -22.45
CA LEU A 10 -0.99 -1.43 -22.61
C LEU A 10 -0.76 -0.28 -23.60
N LEU A 11 -1.51 -0.22 -24.70
CA LEU A 11 -1.36 0.84 -25.72
C LEU A 11 -1.82 2.21 -25.20
N SER A 12 -2.87 2.26 -24.37
CA SER A 12 -3.32 3.50 -23.72
C SER A 12 -2.31 4.03 -22.68
N LEU A 13 -1.49 3.14 -22.10
CA LEU A 13 -0.39 3.52 -21.22
C LEU A 13 0.72 4.27 -21.98
N VAL A 14 0.94 3.94 -23.26
CA VAL A 14 2.02 4.53 -24.08
C VAL A 14 1.63 5.91 -24.63
N ILE A 15 0.34 6.16 -24.89
CA ILE A 15 -0.12 7.43 -25.49
C ILE A 15 -0.19 8.57 -24.44
N SER A 16 -0.21 8.23 -23.15
CA SER A 16 -0.29 9.20 -22.03
C SER A 16 1.02 9.95 -21.76
N PHE A 17 2.13 9.63 -22.45
CA PHE A 17 3.43 10.30 -22.29
C PHE A 17 3.58 11.60 -23.11
N SER A 18 2.55 12.03 -23.85
CA SER A 18 2.61 13.23 -24.71
C SER A 18 1.92 14.47 -24.13
N THR A 19 1.41 14.41 -22.89
CA THR A 19 0.70 15.55 -22.28
C THR A 19 1.65 16.67 -21.80
N PRO A 20 1.21 17.94 -21.82
CA PRO A 20 2.01 19.11 -21.43
C PRO A 20 2.56 19.01 -19.99
N SER A 21 3.65 19.77 -19.71
CA SER A 21 4.52 19.74 -18.50
C SER A 21 3.85 19.90 -17.11
N PHE A 22 2.52 19.95 -17.08
CA PHE A 22 1.70 19.94 -15.87
C PHE A 22 1.35 18.52 -15.38
N ALA A 23 1.31 17.52 -16.26
CA ALA A 23 1.08 16.12 -15.90
C ALA A 23 2.42 15.39 -15.69
N SER A 24 3.17 15.75 -14.63
CA SER A 24 4.35 14.96 -14.24
C SER A 24 3.88 13.62 -13.68
N HIS A 25 4.12 12.53 -14.40
CA HIS A 25 3.89 11.18 -13.91
C HIS A 25 5.13 10.70 -13.16
N LYS A 26 4.95 10.10 -11.98
CA LYS A 26 6.04 9.40 -11.28
C LYS A 26 5.64 7.96 -11.09
N PHE A 27 6.57 7.05 -11.32
CA PHE A 27 6.40 5.63 -11.10
C PHE A 27 7.37 5.19 -10.01
N GLY A 28 6.96 4.36 -9.07
CA GLY A 28 7.86 3.89 -8.02
C GLY A 28 7.72 2.39 -7.75
N ILE A 29 8.85 1.72 -7.54
CA ILE A 29 8.91 0.32 -7.11
C ILE A 29 9.49 0.31 -5.71
N PHE A 30 8.83 -0.40 -4.79
CA PHE A 30 9.16 -0.41 -3.37
C PHE A 30 9.26 -1.83 -2.83
N GLY A 31 10.29 -2.08 -2.03
CA GLY A 31 10.26 -3.11 -0.99
C GLY A 31 9.59 -2.51 0.25
N ALA A 32 8.77 -3.32 0.92
CA ALA A 32 8.01 -2.89 2.09
C ALA A 32 8.24 -3.81 3.28
N THR A 33 8.21 -3.24 4.48
CA THR A 33 8.08 -3.94 5.75
C THR A 33 6.79 -3.52 6.41
N THR A 34 6.13 -4.44 7.13
CA THR A 34 4.86 -4.16 7.79
C THR A 34 4.92 -4.56 9.25
N MET A 35 4.31 -3.74 10.11
CA MET A 35 4.02 -4.05 11.51
C MET A 35 2.52 -3.91 11.73
N TYR A 36 1.85 -5.06 11.76
CA TYR A 36 0.41 -5.15 11.86
C TYR A 36 -0.02 -5.34 13.32
N LYS A 37 -1.01 -4.55 13.78
CA LYS A 37 -1.62 -4.68 15.10
C LYS A 37 -3.14 -4.66 14.98
N SER A 38 -3.79 -5.70 15.50
CA SER A 38 -5.22 -5.68 15.82
C SER A 38 -5.42 -4.96 17.15
N THR A 39 -6.38 -4.04 17.22
CA THR A 39 -6.56 -3.16 18.40
C THR A 39 -7.17 -3.87 19.62
N ASP A 40 -7.84 -5.00 19.43
CA ASP A 40 -8.62 -5.64 20.51
C ASP A 40 -8.00 -6.90 21.12
N VAL A 41 -6.91 -7.40 20.53
CA VAL A 41 -6.24 -8.57 21.09
C VAL A 41 -5.19 -8.11 22.09
N SER A 42 -5.60 -8.01 23.36
CA SER A 42 -4.69 -7.69 24.47
C SER A 42 -3.51 -8.68 24.49
N GLY A 43 -2.29 -8.14 24.51
CA GLY A 43 -1.06 -8.94 24.44
C GLY A 43 -0.57 -9.29 23.03
N ALA A 44 -1.29 -8.90 21.96
CA ALA A 44 -0.85 -9.18 20.61
C ALA A 44 0.45 -8.41 20.26
N LYS A 45 1.50 -9.14 19.90
CA LYS A 45 2.77 -8.58 19.45
C LYS A 45 2.77 -8.51 17.92
N ALA A 46 2.93 -7.29 17.40
CA ALA A 46 3.15 -7.09 15.97
C ALA A 46 4.49 -7.73 15.58
N LYS A 47 4.49 -8.54 14.52
CA LYS A 47 5.73 -9.07 13.94
C LYS A 47 6.05 -8.37 12.65
N LEU A 48 7.33 -8.06 12.48
CA LEU A 48 7.83 -7.51 11.23
C LEU A 48 7.73 -8.57 10.14
N ASN A 49 7.28 -8.13 8.98
CA ASN A 49 7.20 -8.97 7.79
C ASN A 49 7.48 -8.13 6.55
N PHE A 50 7.66 -8.77 5.40
CA PHE A 50 8.14 -8.16 4.17
C PHE A 50 7.10 -8.28 3.06
N GLY A 51 7.18 -7.34 2.13
CA GLY A 51 6.35 -7.27 0.95
C GLY A 51 6.98 -6.34 -0.08
N GLY A 52 6.19 -5.99 -1.08
CA GLY A 52 6.62 -5.07 -2.11
C GLY A 52 5.47 -4.65 -3.00
N GLY A 53 5.71 -3.61 -3.78
CA GLY A 53 4.68 -3.07 -4.63
C GLY A 53 5.18 -2.00 -5.58
N ALA A 54 4.23 -1.47 -6.34
CA ALA A 54 4.46 -0.36 -7.24
C ALA A 54 3.46 0.75 -6.98
N THR A 55 3.86 1.97 -7.32
CA THR A 55 3.03 3.17 -7.23
C THR A 55 3.13 3.98 -8.51
N MET A 56 2.07 4.72 -8.80
CA MET A 56 1.99 5.69 -9.87
C MET A 56 1.38 6.97 -9.32
N GLU A 57 2.11 8.09 -9.43
CA GLU A 57 1.66 9.42 -9.04
C GLU A 57 1.35 10.24 -10.29
N PHE A 58 0.15 10.79 -10.35
CA PHE A 58 -0.32 11.71 -11.38
C PHE A 58 -0.24 13.13 -10.84
N GLY A 59 0.63 13.97 -11.42
CA GLY A 59 0.73 15.38 -11.02
C GLY A 59 -0.59 16.12 -11.25
N LEU A 60 -1.13 16.74 -10.19
CA LEU A 60 -2.30 17.62 -10.24
C LEU A 60 -1.90 19.11 -10.23
N GLY A 61 -0.61 19.39 -10.07
CA GLY A 61 -0.04 20.73 -10.05
C GLY A 61 1.44 20.71 -9.63
N PRO A 62 2.05 21.88 -9.37
CA PRO A 62 3.47 21.95 -9.01
C PRO A 62 3.84 21.24 -7.69
N LYS A 63 2.88 21.16 -6.77
CA LYS A 63 3.10 20.63 -5.41
C LYS A 63 2.14 19.50 -5.04
N MET A 64 1.26 19.07 -5.95
CA MET A 64 0.21 18.11 -5.65
C MET A 64 0.21 16.98 -6.67
N GLY A 65 -0.07 15.77 -6.21
CA GLY A 65 -0.23 14.61 -7.07
C GLY A 65 -1.21 13.61 -6.48
N LEU A 66 -1.87 12.84 -7.33
CA LEU A 66 -2.70 11.71 -6.94
C LEU A 66 -1.88 10.43 -7.09
N GLU A 67 -1.62 9.72 -6.00
CA GLU A 67 -0.89 8.46 -6.01
C GLU A 67 -1.84 7.27 -5.93
N LEU A 68 -1.67 6.35 -6.86
CA LEU A 68 -2.29 5.03 -6.89
C LEU A 68 -1.20 3.97 -6.68
N GLY A 69 -1.49 2.92 -5.93
CA GLY A 69 -0.53 1.84 -5.74
C GLY A 69 -1.13 0.45 -5.76
N ALA A 70 -0.25 -0.54 -5.79
CA ALA A 70 -0.58 -1.94 -5.57
C ALA A 70 0.58 -2.60 -4.81
N PHE A 71 0.28 -3.10 -3.62
CA PHE A 71 1.26 -3.69 -2.71
C PHE A 71 0.84 -5.10 -2.31
N TYR A 72 1.74 -6.06 -2.49
CA TYR A 72 1.63 -7.37 -1.89
C TYR A 72 2.32 -7.34 -0.53
N LEU A 73 1.53 -7.45 0.54
CA LEU A 73 1.98 -7.35 1.92
C LEU A 73 1.63 -8.62 2.68
N GLN A 74 2.54 -9.08 3.53
CA GLN A 74 2.27 -10.18 4.45
C GLN A 74 2.11 -9.62 5.86
N ASN A 75 0.96 -9.83 6.50
CA ASN A 75 0.74 -9.37 7.86
C ASN A 75 0.90 -10.56 8.82
N LYS A 76 1.75 -10.39 9.84
CA LYS A 76 1.96 -11.40 10.88
C LYS A 76 1.75 -10.78 12.26
N TYR A 77 0.94 -11.42 13.09
CA TYR A 77 0.76 -11.04 14.49
C TYR A 77 0.75 -12.28 15.39
N GLU A 78 1.20 -12.11 16.63
CA GLU A 78 1.16 -13.17 17.64
C GLU A 78 0.25 -12.77 18.77
N ALA A 79 -0.79 -13.57 18.99
CA ALA A 79 -1.61 -13.55 20.19
C ALA A 79 -1.35 -14.85 20.98
N THR A 80 -2.34 -15.74 21.11
CA THR A 80 -2.17 -17.11 21.62
C THR A 80 -1.51 -18.03 20.59
N SER A 81 -1.62 -17.69 19.31
CA SER A 81 -1.00 -18.41 18.19
C SER A 81 -0.51 -17.41 17.15
N SER A 82 0.52 -17.79 16.38
CA SER A 82 1.00 -16.99 15.25
C SER A 82 -0.03 -17.04 14.12
N VAL A 83 -0.51 -15.87 13.71
CA VAL A 83 -1.43 -15.71 12.57
C VAL A 83 -0.69 -14.99 11.44
N LEU A 84 -0.71 -15.59 10.24
CA LEU A 84 -0.13 -15.03 9.03
C LEU A 84 -1.23 -14.86 7.97
N THR A 85 -1.31 -13.66 7.40
CA THR A 85 -2.20 -13.32 6.29
C THR A 85 -1.41 -12.68 5.16
N LYS A 86 -1.85 -12.88 3.92
CA LYS A 86 -1.22 -12.34 2.70
C LYS A 86 -2.24 -11.46 2.02
N ASN A 87 -1.96 -10.19 1.81
CA ASN A 87 -2.95 -9.24 1.31
C ASN A 87 -2.39 -8.44 0.13
N VAL A 88 -3.26 -8.10 -0.82
CA VAL A 88 -2.99 -7.07 -1.84
C VAL A 88 -3.68 -5.79 -1.42
N THR A 89 -2.93 -4.72 -1.29
CA THR A 89 -3.41 -3.41 -0.86
C THR A 89 -3.26 -2.40 -1.98
N ALA A 90 -4.37 -1.77 -2.35
CA ALA A 90 -4.47 -0.72 -3.35
C ALA A 90 -4.74 0.63 -2.65
N PRO A 91 -3.70 1.42 -2.34
CA PRO A 91 -3.84 2.76 -1.80
C PRO A 91 -4.16 3.79 -2.89
N LEU A 92 -4.99 4.77 -2.52
CA LEU A 92 -5.28 5.98 -3.28
C LEU A 92 -5.00 7.18 -2.36
N LEU A 93 -3.91 7.90 -2.62
CA LEU A 93 -3.42 8.99 -1.77
C LEU A 93 -3.37 10.30 -2.53
N LEU A 94 -3.85 11.38 -1.94
CA LEU A 94 -3.49 12.73 -2.36
C LEU A 94 -2.15 13.09 -1.71
N ARG A 95 -1.15 13.40 -2.53
CA ARG A 95 0.19 13.79 -2.08
C ARG A 95 0.43 15.27 -2.24
N ILE A 96 1.03 15.86 -1.23
CA ILE A 96 1.47 17.25 -1.16
C ILE A 96 2.99 17.25 -0.97
N TRP A 97 3.70 17.91 -1.88
CA TRP A 97 5.14 18.08 -1.88
C TRP A 97 5.48 19.45 -1.31
N PHE A 98 6.09 19.47 -0.12
CA PHE A 98 6.54 20.71 0.52
C PHE A 98 7.80 21.24 -0.16
N ILE A 99 8.73 20.33 -0.39
CA ILE A 99 9.98 20.50 -1.15
C ILE A 99 10.18 19.26 -2.04
N PRO A 100 11.02 19.30 -3.08
CA PRO A 100 11.23 18.14 -3.97
C PRO A 100 11.66 16.85 -3.26
N THR A 101 12.18 16.96 -2.04
CA THR A 101 12.60 15.82 -1.22
C THR A 101 11.50 15.29 -0.30
N ILE A 102 10.60 16.14 0.22
CA ILE A 102 9.67 15.76 1.29
C ILE A 102 8.23 15.86 0.79
N SER A 103 7.48 14.79 0.98
CA SER A 103 6.07 14.68 0.64
C SER A 103 5.27 14.11 1.80
N VAL A 104 4.01 14.55 1.92
CA VAL A 104 3.01 13.95 2.79
C VAL A 104 1.84 13.51 1.93
N GLY A 105 1.29 12.34 2.23
CA GLY A 105 0.13 11.77 1.56
C GLY A 105 -0.99 11.49 2.54
N VAL A 106 -2.23 11.73 2.12
CA VAL A 106 -3.43 11.32 2.86
C VAL A 106 -4.43 10.74 1.88
N GLY A 107 -5.18 9.71 2.28
CA GLY A 107 -6.21 9.14 1.43
C GLY A 107 -6.78 7.86 1.99
N GLY A 108 -7.25 7.02 1.09
CA GLY A 108 -7.87 5.74 1.42
C GLY A 108 -7.04 4.56 0.93
N TYR A 109 -7.36 3.38 1.44
CA TYR A 109 -6.88 2.13 0.89
C TYR A 109 -8.00 1.10 0.82
N PHE A 110 -7.85 0.19 -0.13
CA PHE A 110 -8.60 -1.06 -0.19
C PHE A 110 -7.60 -2.22 -0.11
N SER A 111 -7.88 -3.22 0.73
CA SER A 111 -7.06 -4.40 0.92
C SER A 111 -7.88 -5.67 0.74
N TYR A 112 -7.30 -6.64 0.06
CA TYR A 112 -7.90 -7.94 -0.20
C TYR A 112 -6.96 -9.06 0.23
N GLY A 113 -7.45 -9.92 1.12
CA GLY A 113 -6.78 -11.13 1.59
C GLY A 113 -6.70 -12.19 0.49
N LEU A 114 -5.49 -12.69 0.25
CA LEU A 114 -5.18 -13.74 -0.70
C LEU A 114 -4.98 -15.07 0.02
N GLY A 115 -5.44 -16.14 -0.63
CA GLY A 115 -5.20 -17.51 -0.17
C GLY A 115 -5.86 -17.81 1.17
N LYS A 116 -5.13 -18.51 2.03
CA LYS A 116 -5.57 -18.98 3.35
C LYS A 116 -4.91 -18.17 4.47
N VAL A 117 -5.53 -18.22 5.64
CA VAL A 117 -4.98 -17.70 6.90
C VAL A 117 -4.23 -18.84 7.57
N THR A 118 -2.92 -18.67 7.82
CA THR A 118 -2.15 -19.67 8.54
C THR A 118 -2.19 -19.36 10.04
N VAL A 119 -2.77 -20.24 10.84
CA VAL A 119 -2.83 -20.16 12.31
C VAL A 119 -2.06 -21.35 12.88
N ALA A 120 -1.01 -21.10 13.66
CA ALA A 120 -0.17 -22.16 14.25
C ALA A 120 0.27 -23.24 13.24
N SER A 121 0.70 -22.81 12.05
CA SER A 121 1.12 -23.67 10.93
C SER A 121 0.01 -24.49 10.24
N THR A 122 -1.26 -24.23 10.54
CA THR A 122 -2.41 -24.83 9.86
C THR A 122 -3.14 -23.77 9.03
N ASP A 123 -3.50 -24.11 7.80
CA ASP A 123 -4.14 -23.18 6.87
C ASP A 123 -5.67 -23.29 6.92
N PHE A 124 -6.33 -22.17 7.21
CA PHE A 124 -7.77 -22.03 7.28
C PHE A 124 -8.29 -21.06 6.22
N ASP A 125 -9.52 -21.26 5.76
CA ASP A 125 -10.21 -20.24 4.99
C ASP A 125 -10.59 -19.06 5.89
N TYR A 126 -10.63 -17.85 5.35
CA TYR A 126 -10.93 -16.62 6.10
C TYR A 126 -12.25 -16.74 6.89
N SER A 127 -13.28 -17.34 6.30
CA SER A 127 -14.58 -17.57 6.95
C SER A 127 -14.52 -18.58 8.10
N ALA A 128 -13.59 -19.54 8.08
CA ALA A 128 -13.47 -20.55 9.12
C ALA A 128 -12.87 -19.99 10.43
N VAL A 129 -12.20 -18.84 10.34
CA VAL A 129 -11.61 -18.12 11.47
C VAL A 129 -12.27 -16.77 11.73
N SER A 130 -13.47 -16.54 11.17
CA SER A 130 -14.23 -15.29 11.31
C SER A 130 -13.47 -14.02 10.95
N LEU A 131 -12.50 -14.12 10.03
CA LEU A 131 -11.73 -12.97 9.55
C LEU A 131 -12.30 -12.47 8.23
N SER A 132 -12.48 -11.16 8.12
CA SER A 132 -12.86 -10.54 6.86
C SER A 132 -11.72 -10.63 5.83
N GLN A 133 -12.03 -11.13 4.65
CA GLN A 133 -11.10 -11.14 3.51
C GLN A 133 -10.90 -9.74 2.90
N THR A 134 -11.80 -8.80 3.15
CA THR A 134 -11.71 -7.43 2.64
C THR A 134 -11.54 -6.44 3.79
N ASP A 135 -10.67 -5.46 3.58
CA ASP A 135 -10.48 -4.34 4.50
C ASP A 135 -10.37 -3.04 3.71
N PHE A 136 -10.89 -1.95 4.27
CA PHE A 136 -10.74 -0.62 3.71
C PHE A 136 -10.61 0.39 4.83
N GLY A 137 -9.91 1.48 4.55
CA GLY A 137 -9.70 2.49 5.56
C GLY A 137 -8.96 3.71 5.09
N LEU A 138 -8.46 4.47 6.05
CA LEU A 138 -7.67 5.68 5.82
C LEU A 138 -6.19 5.36 5.86
N MET A 139 -5.41 6.09 5.08
CA MET A 139 -3.96 5.94 5.03
C MET A 139 -3.28 7.30 5.00
N GLY A 140 -2.31 7.48 5.90
CA GLY A 140 -1.36 8.58 5.88
C GLY A 140 0.00 8.09 5.40
N ALA A 141 0.76 8.94 4.73
CA ALA A 141 2.10 8.64 4.23
C ALA A 141 3.04 9.83 4.43
N ILE A 142 4.30 9.56 4.75
CA ILE A 142 5.40 10.53 4.75
C ILE A 142 6.52 9.94 3.91
N GLY A 143 6.98 10.68 2.90
CA GLY A 143 7.98 10.21 1.95
C GLY A 143 9.16 11.17 1.80
N PHE A 144 10.36 10.61 1.82
CA PHE A 144 11.64 11.27 1.53
C PHE A 144 12.20 10.74 0.21
N ASN A 145 12.56 11.64 -0.71
CA ASN A 145 13.03 11.32 -2.06
C ASN A 145 14.40 11.96 -2.29
N PHE A 146 15.43 11.15 -2.33
CA PHE A 146 16.80 11.56 -2.58
C PHE A 146 17.09 11.41 -4.07
N LYS A 147 17.22 12.53 -4.79
CA LYS A 147 17.56 12.52 -6.22
C LYS A 147 18.94 11.85 -6.39
N ILE A 148 18.99 10.75 -7.14
CA ILE A 148 20.24 10.06 -7.51
C ILE A 148 20.60 10.24 -8.98
N GLY A 149 19.67 10.79 -9.77
CA GLY A 149 19.89 11.21 -11.14
C GLY A 149 18.78 12.16 -11.62
N PRO A 150 18.81 12.58 -12.90
CA PRO A 150 17.83 13.54 -13.44
C PRO A 150 16.38 13.05 -13.37
N THR A 151 16.18 11.73 -13.46
CA THR A 151 14.86 11.09 -13.56
C THR A 151 14.63 10.02 -12.49
N VAL A 152 15.59 9.81 -11.58
CA VAL A 152 15.56 8.73 -10.60
C VAL A 152 15.85 9.28 -9.20
N ALA A 153 15.03 8.86 -8.24
CA ALA A 153 15.22 9.13 -6.82
C ALA A 153 15.17 7.83 -6.01
N LEU A 154 16.05 7.72 -5.01
CA LEU A 154 15.89 6.77 -3.93
C LEU A 154 14.78 7.29 -3.01
N ALA A 155 13.75 6.48 -2.78
CA ALA A 155 12.58 6.85 -2.00
C ALA A 155 12.50 6.03 -0.71
N LEU A 156 12.40 6.72 0.41
CA LEU A 156 12.09 6.16 1.74
C LEU A 156 10.69 6.65 2.13
N GLU A 157 9.79 5.76 2.49
CA GLU A 157 8.41 6.14 2.78
C GLU A 157 7.85 5.37 3.97
N GLY A 158 7.25 6.08 4.92
CA GLY A 158 6.49 5.51 6.02
C GLY A 158 5.01 5.73 5.78
N ARG A 159 4.19 4.69 5.95
CA ARG A 159 2.72 4.78 5.88
C ARG A 159 2.08 4.28 7.16
N TYR A 160 0.96 4.89 7.52
CA TYR A 160 0.10 4.47 8.60
C TYR A 160 -1.28 4.19 8.02
N ALA A 161 -1.73 2.94 8.11
CA ALA A 161 -3.06 2.51 7.67
C ALA A 161 -3.95 2.28 8.88
N TYR A 162 -5.15 2.84 8.85
CA TYR A 162 -6.19 2.71 9.86
C TYR A 162 -7.45 2.14 9.22
N GLY A 163 -7.79 0.91 9.58
CA GLY A 163 -8.97 0.20 9.10
C GLY A 163 -10.25 0.82 9.64
N LEU A 164 -11.21 1.06 8.75
CA LEU A 164 -12.55 1.55 9.11
C LEU A 164 -13.55 0.42 9.27
N LYS A 165 -13.23 -0.77 8.75
CA LYS A 165 -14.05 -1.97 8.82
C LYS A 165 -13.58 -2.88 9.96
N ASP A 166 -14.53 -3.49 10.65
CA ASP A 166 -14.23 -4.54 11.62
C ASP A 166 -13.72 -5.80 10.92
N ILE A 167 -12.57 -6.29 11.37
CA ILE A 167 -11.92 -7.46 10.78
C ILE A 167 -12.48 -8.75 11.36
N ASP A 168 -12.89 -8.71 12.62
CA ASP A 168 -13.53 -9.82 13.31
C ASP A 168 -15.05 -9.70 13.15
N THR A 169 -15.67 -10.72 12.55
CA THR A 169 -17.12 -10.78 12.34
C THR A 169 -17.87 -11.42 13.51
N SER A 170 -17.17 -11.85 14.57
CA SER A 170 -17.72 -12.74 15.60
C SER A 170 -18.50 -12.04 16.72
N ALA A 171 -18.13 -10.81 17.12
CA ALA A 171 -18.87 -9.99 18.11
C ALA A 171 -18.15 -8.69 18.51
N THR A 172 -16.81 -8.61 18.42
CA THR A 172 -16.02 -7.48 18.93
C THR A 172 -15.50 -6.62 17.79
N ALA A 173 -15.74 -5.32 17.85
CA ALA A 173 -15.40 -4.35 16.80
C ALA A 173 -13.88 -4.13 16.70
N SER A 174 -13.18 -5.02 15.98
CA SER A 174 -11.72 -5.00 15.89
C SER A 174 -11.21 -4.27 14.65
N LYS A 175 -10.55 -3.13 14.89
CA LYS A 175 -9.97 -2.30 13.82
C LYS A 175 -8.53 -2.65 13.51
N SER A 176 -8.19 -2.53 12.23
CA SER A 176 -6.83 -2.74 11.75
C SER A 176 -5.97 -1.51 11.98
N THR A 177 -4.76 -1.70 12.49
CA THR A 177 -3.73 -0.66 12.42
C THR A 177 -2.45 -1.28 11.86
N ASN A 178 -1.85 -0.61 10.87
CA ASN A 178 -0.65 -1.10 10.22
C ASN A 178 0.35 0.04 9.97
N ILE A 179 1.59 -0.16 10.39
CA ILE A 179 2.70 0.71 10.04
C ILE A 179 3.51 0.03 8.94
N ILE A 180 3.68 0.72 7.82
CA ILE A 180 4.37 0.20 6.65
C ILE A 180 5.62 1.05 6.40
N GLY A 181 6.80 0.46 6.51
CA GLY A 181 8.05 1.09 6.09
C GLY A 181 8.39 0.66 4.67
N MET A 182 8.83 1.58 3.82
CA MET A 182 9.12 1.28 2.42
C MET A 182 10.42 1.93 1.98
N VAL A 183 11.16 1.21 1.13
CA VAL A 183 12.35 1.71 0.45
C VAL A 183 12.30 1.27 -1.00
N GLY A 184 12.65 2.17 -1.91
CA GLY A 184 12.45 1.91 -3.33
C GLY A 184 13.08 2.93 -4.25
N LEU A 185 12.85 2.75 -5.54
CA LEU A 185 13.22 3.70 -6.57
C LEU A 185 11.97 4.36 -7.12
N ARG A 186 12.01 5.68 -7.26
CA ARG A 186 10.98 6.49 -7.90
C ARG A 186 11.55 7.13 -9.15
N PHE A 187 10.90 6.87 -10.26
CA PHE A 187 11.19 7.35 -11.60
C PHE A 187 10.23 8.47 -11.96
N GLY A 188 10.73 9.50 -12.64
CA GLY A 188 9.94 10.64 -13.11
C GLY A 188 10.62 11.97 -12.86
N GLY A 189 10.19 13.00 -13.60
CA GLY A 189 10.74 14.34 -13.48
C GLY A 189 10.57 14.87 -12.06
N THR A 190 11.69 15.08 -11.38
CA THR A 190 11.70 15.82 -10.13
C THR A 190 11.92 17.29 -10.48
N LYS A 191 10.86 18.11 -10.42
CA LYS A 191 11.00 19.56 -10.54
C LYS A 191 12.00 20.09 -9.49
#